data_AF-A0A026VV17-F1
#
_entry.id   AF-A0A026VV17-F1
#
_cell.length_a   1.000
_cell.length_b   1.000
_cell.length_c   1.000
_cell.angle_alpha   90.00
_cell.angle_beta   90.00
_cell.angle_gamma   90.00
#
_symmetry.space_group_name_H-M   'P 1'
#
loop_
_entity.id
_entity.type
_entity.pdbx_description
1 polymer ?
#
loop_
_entity_poly.entity_id
_entity_poly.type
_entity_poly.pdbx_seq_one_letter_code
_entity_poly.pdbx_strand_id
1 'polypeptide(L)'
;FEKVIQLIPKNAITIEIAPHGSLQNVMKDFSDTNVSLIQHHRKDNVKIFLQGLGKIYNTGSQPQLANLYPTVQFPVSRGTPMISPSIRYTEYYFPNI
;
A
#
# COMPACT_ATOMS: atom_id res chain seq x y z
N PHE A 1 -10.44 -19.11 15.10
CA PHE A 1 -10.03 -17.82 14.53
C PHE A 1 -9.79 -16.80 15.65
N GLU A 2 -10.77 -16.51 16.51
CA GLU A 2 -10.66 -15.54 17.62
C GLU A 2 -9.40 -15.69 18.51
N LYS A 3 -9.07 -16.92 18.93
CA LYS A 3 -7.86 -17.17 19.75
C LYS A 3 -6.55 -16.74 19.07
N VAL A 4 -6.50 -16.75 17.74
CA VAL A 4 -5.31 -16.38 16.96
C VAL A 4 -5.26 -14.87 16.72
N ILE A 5 -6.42 -14.21 16.55
CA ILE A 5 -6.49 -12.75 16.41
C ILE A 5 -5.90 -12.05 17.65
N GLN A 6 -6.13 -12.61 18.84
CA GLN A 6 -5.57 -12.08 20.10
C GLN A 6 -4.03 -12.09 20.14
N LEU A 7 -3.37 -12.85 19.27
CA LEU A 7 -1.91 -12.90 19.17
C LEU A 7 -1.35 -11.85 18.22
N ILE A 8 -2.20 -11.12 17.47
CA ILE A 8 -1.76 -10.10 16.53
C ILE A 8 -1.21 -8.90 17.31
N PRO A 9 0.04 -8.47 17.05
CA PRO A 9 0.61 -7.31 17.73
C PRO A 9 -0.18 -6.03 17.48
N LYS A 10 -0.17 -5.12 18.45
CA LYS A 10 -0.67 -3.76 18.25
C LYS A 10 0.09 -3.09 17.09
N ASN A 11 -0.63 -2.36 16.24
CA ASN A 11 -0.11 -1.71 15.03
C ASN A 11 0.34 -2.67 13.92
N ALA A 12 -0.01 -3.97 13.97
CA ALA A 12 0.25 -4.87 12.86
C ALA A 12 -0.59 -4.49 11.63
N ILE A 13 0.00 -4.63 10.44
CA ILE A 13 -0.72 -4.49 9.18
C ILE A 13 -1.21 -5.89 8.79
N THR A 14 -2.52 -6.05 8.58
CA THR A 14 -3.10 -7.32 8.12
C THR A 14 -3.48 -7.25 6.66
N ILE A 15 -3.10 -8.28 5.91
CA ILE A 15 -3.35 -8.38 4.47
C ILE A 15 -4.18 -9.64 4.22
N GLU A 16 -5.39 -9.48 3.71
CA GLU A 16 -6.28 -10.59 3.36
C GLU A 16 -5.98 -11.06 1.93
N ILE A 17 -5.47 -12.29 1.81
CA ILE A 17 -5.20 -12.97 0.54
C ILE A 17 -6.33 -13.99 0.30
N ALA A 18 -7.41 -13.52 -0.30
CA ALA A 18 -8.61 -14.31 -0.57
C ALA A 18 -9.36 -13.75 -1.78
N PRO A 19 -10.22 -14.54 -2.47
CA PRO A 19 -11.03 -14.06 -3.59
C PRO A 19 -12.13 -13.06 -3.18
N HIS A 20 -12.30 -12.81 -1.88
CA HIS A 20 -13.26 -11.87 -1.30
C HIS A 20 -12.72 -11.29 0.02
N GLY A 21 -13.14 -10.07 0.38
CA GLY A 21 -12.75 -9.40 1.63
C GLY A 21 -13.64 -9.74 2.83
N SER A 22 -13.85 -11.03 3.10
CA SER A 22 -14.81 -11.50 4.12
C SER A 22 -14.36 -11.22 5.54
N LEU A 23 -13.04 -11.24 5.79
CA LEU A 23 -12.47 -11.05 7.12
C LEU A 23 -12.34 -9.57 7.47
N GLN A 24 -12.64 -8.66 6.53
CA GLN A 24 -12.58 -7.23 6.79
C GLN A 24 -13.41 -6.79 7.99
N ASN A 25 -14.64 -7.27 8.12
CA ASN A 25 -15.49 -6.89 9.24
C ASN A 25 -15.01 -7.47 10.57
N VAL A 26 -14.51 -8.71 10.55
CA VAL A 26 -14.01 -9.38 11.76
C VAL A 26 -12.73 -8.72 12.27
N MET A 27 -11.85 -8.26 11.37
CA MET A 27 -10.56 -7.69 11.72
C MET A 27 -10.60 -6.21 12.13
N LYS A 28 -11.71 -5.49 11.86
CA LYS A 28 -11.86 -4.06 12.18
C LYS A 28 -11.63 -3.73 13.65
N ASP A 29 -12.03 -4.64 14.54
CA ASP A 29 -11.94 -4.43 15.99
C ASP A 29 -10.55 -4.77 16.55
N PHE A 30 -9.65 -5.32 15.72
CA PHE A 30 -8.37 -5.88 16.16
C PHE A 30 -7.14 -5.31 15.42
N SER A 31 -7.33 -4.68 14.28
CA SER A 31 -6.26 -4.04 13.52
C SER A 31 -6.75 -2.73 12.89
N ASP A 32 -6.00 -1.66 13.16
CA ASP A 32 -6.26 -0.34 12.57
C ASP A 32 -5.99 -0.33 11.05
N THR A 33 -5.17 -1.27 10.56
CA THR A 33 -4.81 -1.38 9.14
C THR A 33 -5.04 -2.79 8.62
N ASN A 34 -6.22 -2.98 8.03
CA ASN A 34 -6.59 -4.21 7.36
C ASN A 34 -6.86 -3.98 5.86
N VAL A 35 -6.13 -4.67 5.00
CA VAL A 35 -6.16 -4.49 3.54
C VAL A 35 -6.62 -5.78 2.86
N SER A 36 -7.78 -5.76 2.19
CA SER A 36 -8.12 -6.82 1.21
C SER A 36 -7.60 -6.44 -0.17
N LEU A 37 -7.01 -7.41 -0.85
CA LEU A 37 -6.46 -7.25 -2.19
C LEU A 37 -7.48 -7.50 -3.31
N ILE A 38 -8.62 -8.16 -3.00
CA ILE A 38 -9.67 -8.52 -3.96
C ILE A 38 -11.04 -8.26 -3.33
N GLN A 39 -12.05 -7.92 -4.14
CA GLN A 39 -13.43 -7.84 -3.69
C GLN A 39 -14.39 -8.54 -4.67
N HIS A 40 -15.08 -9.55 -4.17
CA HIS A 40 -16.09 -10.28 -4.94
C HIS A 40 -17.18 -9.33 -5.45
N HIS A 41 -17.70 -9.58 -6.65
CA HIS A 41 -18.74 -8.78 -7.32
C HIS A 41 -18.37 -7.34 -7.72
N ARG A 42 -17.09 -6.92 -7.63
CA ARG A 42 -16.64 -5.65 -8.23
C ARG A 42 -16.05 -5.87 -9.62
N LYS A 43 -16.39 -4.96 -10.55
CA LYS A 43 -16.00 -5.05 -11.97
C LYS A 43 -14.49 -4.87 -12.23
N ASP A 44 -13.73 -4.30 -11.29
CA ASP A 44 -12.33 -3.94 -11.50
C ASP A 44 -11.45 -4.31 -10.29
N ASN A 45 -11.08 -5.59 -10.21
CA ASN A 45 -10.20 -6.11 -9.16
C ASN A 45 -8.74 -5.67 -9.35
N VAL A 46 -8.32 -5.31 -10.57
CA VAL A 46 -6.97 -4.78 -10.81
C VAL A 46 -6.81 -3.44 -10.09
N LYS A 47 -7.79 -2.54 -10.22
CA LYS A 47 -7.79 -1.28 -9.48
C LYS A 47 -7.82 -1.49 -7.96
N ILE A 48 -8.63 -2.42 -7.48
CA ILE A 48 -8.72 -2.72 -6.03
C ILE A 48 -7.39 -3.24 -5.50
N PHE A 49 -6.73 -4.13 -6.24
CA PHE A 49 -5.41 -4.64 -5.92
C PHE A 49 -4.37 -3.51 -5.84
N LEU A 50 -4.30 -2.66 -6.88
CA LEU A 50 -3.37 -1.53 -6.91
C LEU A 50 -3.63 -0.51 -5.79
N GLN A 51 -4.90 -0.26 -5.46
CA GLN A 51 -5.28 0.56 -4.30
C GLN A 51 -4.84 -0.08 -2.97
N GLY A 52 -4.96 -1.42 -2.85
CA GLY A 52 -4.46 -2.18 -1.71
C GLY A 52 -2.95 -2.01 -1.54
N LEU A 53 -2.17 -2.11 -2.62
CA LEU A 53 -0.73 -1.86 -2.60
C LEU A 53 -0.40 -0.42 -2.17
N GLY A 54 -1.16 0.56 -2.64
CA GLY A 54 -1.02 1.96 -2.21
C GLY A 54 -1.28 2.14 -0.70
N LYS A 55 -2.28 1.46 -0.14
CA LYS A 55 -2.54 1.45 1.31
C LYS A 55 -1.36 0.84 2.09
N ILE A 56 -0.83 -0.28 1.61
CA ILE A 56 0.35 -0.94 2.20
C ILE A 56 1.57 -0.01 2.15
N TYR A 57 1.77 0.72 1.05
CA TYR A 57 2.84 1.71 0.96
C TYR A 57 2.67 2.84 1.98
N ASN A 58 1.46 3.39 2.09
CA ASN A 58 1.15 4.48 3.04
C ASN A 58 1.32 4.09 4.51
N THR A 59 1.32 2.79 4.82
CA THR A 59 1.59 2.28 6.18
C THR A 59 3.08 2.04 6.44
N GLY A 60 3.95 2.55 5.56
CA GLY A 60 5.41 2.48 5.69
C GLY A 60 6.05 1.23 5.11
N SER A 61 5.27 0.32 4.51
CA SER A 61 5.83 -0.85 3.82
C SER A 61 6.36 -0.47 2.43
N GLN A 62 7.30 -1.25 1.89
CA GLN A 62 7.99 -0.96 0.62
C GLN A 62 7.79 -2.09 -0.40
N PRO A 63 6.57 -2.26 -0.96
CA PRO A 63 6.30 -3.29 -1.95
C PRO A 63 7.12 -3.07 -3.24
N GLN A 64 7.67 -4.15 -3.80
CA GLN A 64 8.47 -4.11 -5.03
C GLN A 64 7.57 -4.06 -6.28
N LEU A 65 6.92 -2.91 -6.52
CA LEU A 65 5.93 -2.74 -7.61
C LEU A 65 6.49 -3.03 -9.01
N ALA A 66 7.80 -2.85 -9.23
CA ALA A 66 8.43 -3.10 -10.52
C ALA A 66 8.24 -4.55 -11.01
N ASN A 67 8.06 -5.51 -10.09
CA ASN A 67 7.86 -6.92 -10.42
C ASN A 67 6.47 -7.23 -11.00
N LEU A 68 5.53 -6.28 -10.96
CA LEU A 68 4.18 -6.45 -11.51
C LEU A 68 4.12 -6.22 -13.02
N TYR A 69 5.16 -5.61 -13.59
CA TYR A 69 5.23 -5.24 -15.01
C TYR A 69 6.50 -5.80 -15.64
N PRO A 70 6.54 -5.93 -16.97
CA PRO A 70 7.77 -6.33 -17.67
C PRO A 70 8.96 -5.44 -17.30
N THR A 71 10.15 -6.02 -17.32
CA THR A 71 11.39 -5.29 -17.07
C THR A 71 11.55 -4.11 -18.04
N VAL A 72 11.83 -2.93 -17.49
CA VAL A 72 12.10 -1.72 -18.26
C VAL A 72 13.52 -1.78 -18.81
N GLN A 73 13.67 -1.46 -20.10
CA GLN A 73 15.00 -1.33 -20.73
C GLN A 73 15.57 0.06 -20.50
N PHE A 74 16.88 0.12 -20.23
CA PHE A 74 17.62 1.35 -20.04
C PHE A 74 18.70 1.51 -21.13
N PRO A 75 19.07 2.75 -21.51
CA PRO A 75 18.60 4.02 -20.98
C PRO A 75 17.16 4.36 -21.38
N VAL A 76 16.53 5.26 -20.64
CA VAL A 76 15.18 5.76 -20.98
C VAL A 76 15.20 6.60 -22.26
N SER A 77 14.04 6.77 -22.89
CA SER A 77 13.91 7.54 -24.14
C SER A 77 14.13 9.04 -23.93
N ARG A 78 14.56 9.72 -25.01
CA ARG A 78 14.65 11.19 -25.05
C ARG A 78 13.26 11.79 -24.81
N GLY A 79 13.20 12.85 -23.99
CA GLY A 79 11.94 13.49 -23.60
C GLY A 79 11.28 12.91 -22.36
N THR A 80 11.84 11.87 -21.73
CA THR A 80 11.40 11.41 -20.41
C THR A 80 11.47 12.57 -19.40
N PRO A 81 10.39 12.88 -18.66
CA PRO A 81 10.35 14.02 -17.75
C PRO A 81 11.44 13.95 -16.66
N MET A 82 11.95 15.11 -16.26
CA MET A 82 12.88 15.21 -15.13
C MET A 82 12.16 14.94 -13.81
N ILE A 83 12.81 14.21 -12.90
CA ILE A 83 12.30 13.94 -11.54
C ILE A 83 12.60 15.12 -10.60
N SER A 84 13.77 15.74 -10.73
CA SER A 84 14.26 16.79 -9.81
C SER A 84 13.24 17.91 -9.53
N PRO A 85 12.49 18.44 -10.52
CA PRO A 85 11.53 19.52 -10.26
C PRO A 85 10.27 19.09 -9.46
N SER A 86 10.00 17.78 -9.34
CA SER A 86 8.83 17.25 -8.62
C SER A 86 9.10 17.00 -7.14
N ILE A 87 10.36 17.02 -6.71
CA ILE A 87 10.74 16.82 -5.31
C ILE A 87 10.54 18.13 -4.55
N ARG A 88 9.85 18.06 -3.42
CA ARG A 88 9.65 19.21 -2.52
C ARG A 88 10.12 18.84 -1.12
N TYR A 89 10.65 19.83 -0.41
CA TYR A 89 11.03 19.72 0.99
C TYR A 89 10.29 20.79 1.80
N THR A 90 10.01 20.50 3.06
CA THR A 90 9.47 21.49 4.00
C THR A 90 10.64 22.31 4.56
N GLU A 91 10.64 23.62 4.32
CA GLU A 91 11.60 24.53 4.94
C GLU A 91 11.09 24.90 6.34
N TYR A 92 11.81 24.49 7.38
CA TYR A 92 11.55 24.92 8.76
C TYR A 92 12.35 26.18 9.04
N TYR A 93 11.67 27.33 9.16
CA TYR A 93 12.27 28.54 9.72
C TYR A 93 12.38 28.38 11.23
N PHE A 94 13.60 28.21 11.73
CA PHE A 94 13.89 28.37 13.15
C PHE A 94 14.24 29.85 13.39
N PRO A 95 13.38 30.65 14.06
CA PRO A 95 13.76 31.99 14.46
C PRO A 95 14.92 31.89 15.46
N ASN A 96 15.96 32.69 15.22
CA ASN A 96 17.19 32.71 16.02
C ASN A 96 16.86 32.91 17.51
N ILE A 97 17.38 31.99 18.34
CA ILE A 97 17.47 32.13 19.81
C ILE A 97 18.54 33.18 20.12
#